data_AF-A0A7X0VAW2-F1
#
_entry.id   AF-A0A7X0VAW2-F1
#
_cell.length_a   1.000
_cell.length_b   1.000
_cell.length_c   1.000
_cell.angle_alpha   90.00
_cell.angle_beta   90.00
_cell.angle_gamma   90.00
#
_symmetry.space_group_name_H-M   'P 1'
#
loop_
_entity.id
_entity.type
_entity.pdbx_description
1 polymer ?
#
loop_
_entity_poly.entity_id
_entity_poly.type
_entity_poly.pdbx_seq_one_letter_code
_entity_poly.pdbx_strand_id
1 'polypeptide(L)'
;MITVLGLLLLSSTAVAVVWHSQPGPSRPRRHVRRPAPQPARRIHHLERRPERAHRADLQRLLAAQVPSSVACFVLQRGERDQLPTGLLWAWTYRHGGMLLALALAAGLGREDLEWHLSDAGTLDRGSLALHAELNGYLFRTPSMSDLWRLVPLEATVDRQL
;
A
#
# COMPACT_ATOMS: atom_id res chain seq x y z
N MET A 1 -38.82 -3.63 38.18
CA MET A 1 -37.56 -3.73 38.96
C MET A 1 -36.47 -3.09 38.10
N ILE A 2 -36.06 -1.81 38.20
CA ILE A 2 -35.70 -0.96 39.37
C ILE A 2 -34.79 -1.79 40.27
N THR A 3 -33.47 -1.62 40.42
CA THR A 3 -32.54 -0.46 40.45
C THR A 3 -31.11 -1.04 40.51
N VAL A 4 -30.05 -0.39 40.02
CA VAL A 4 -28.89 0.20 40.77
C VAL A 4 -27.73 0.09 39.75
N LEU A 5 -27.11 1.10 39.15
CA LEU A 5 -26.66 2.43 39.58
C LEU A 5 -25.62 2.40 40.71
N GLY A 6 -24.40 1.94 40.39
CA GLY A 6 -23.15 2.25 41.12
C GLY A 6 -22.11 2.60 40.07
N LEU A 7 -21.68 3.85 39.85
CA LEU A 7 -21.12 4.85 40.76
C LEU A 7 -19.80 4.38 41.37
N LEU A 8 -18.73 4.48 40.57
CA LEU A 8 -17.38 4.72 41.07
C LEU A 8 -16.75 5.84 40.24
N LEU A 9 -16.93 7.04 40.79
CA LEU A 9 -16.06 8.21 40.66
C LEU A 9 -14.63 7.88 41.12
N LEU A 10 -13.71 8.81 40.87
CA LEU A 10 -12.35 8.95 41.44
C LEU A 10 -11.27 8.12 40.70
N SER A 11 -10.11 8.61 40.27
CA SER A 11 -9.32 9.81 40.59
C SER A 11 -8.26 9.97 39.48
N SER A 12 -7.97 11.17 38.98
CA SER A 12 -6.84 12.00 39.45
C SER A 12 -5.45 11.38 39.23
N THR A 13 -4.71 11.83 38.22
CA THR A 13 -3.55 12.73 38.40
C THR A 13 -2.85 13.01 37.07
N ALA A 14 -2.83 14.29 36.71
CA ALA A 14 -1.96 14.85 35.70
C ALA A 14 -0.52 14.84 36.21
N VAL A 15 0.40 14.25 35.44
CA VAL A 15 1.83 14.52 35.59
C VAL A 15 2.35 14.95 34.22
N ALA A 16 2.20 16.24 33.93
CA ALA A 16 2.91 16.89 32.84
C ALA A 16 4.36 17.14 33.30
N VAL A 17 5.23 16.15 33.17
CA VAL A 17 6.68 16.38 33.31
C VAL A 17 7.15 17.10 32.05
N VAL A 18 7.13 18.43 32.09
CA VAL A 18 7.79 19.30 31.11
C VAL A 18 9.30 19.16 31.31
N TRP A 19 9.92 18.27 30.55
CA TRP A 19 11.37 18.20 30.42
C TRP A 19 11.86 19.39 29.60
N HIS A 20 12.43 20.39 30.29
CA HIS A 20 13.12 21.51 29.69
C HIS A 20 14.56 21.09 29.32
N SER A 21 14.70 20.31 28.25
CA SER A 21 16.01 19.96 27.71
C SER A 21 16.56 21.13 26.91
N GLN A 22 17.50 21.89 27.50
CA GLN A 22 18.27 22.90 26.77
C GLN A 22 19.15 22.22 25.70
N PRO A 23 19.00 22.56 24.41
CA PRO A 23 19.90 22.08 23.38
C PRO A 23 21.23 22.84 23.47
N GLY A 24 22.29 22.15 23.88
CA GLY A 24 23.65 22.68 23.78
C GLY A 24 24.04 22.94 22.32
N PRO A 25 24.90 23.95 22.03
CA PRO A 25 25.31 24.28 20.68
C PRO A 25 26.11 23.11 20.08
N SER A 26 25.41 22.33 19.25
CA SER A 26 25.99 21.22 18.52
C SER A 26 26.95 21.79 17.48
N ARG A 27 28.26 21.51 17.66
CA ARG A 27 29.29 21.78 16.64
C ARG A 27 28.79 21.25 15.29
N PRO A 28 28.86 22.02 14.19
CA PRO A 28 28.46 21.55 12.89
C PRO A 28 29.41 20.42 12.46
N ARG A 29 29.01 19.17 12.73
CA ARG A 29 29.58 18.01 12.07
C ARG A 29 29.33 18.26 10.59
N ARG A 30 30.40 18.56 9.86
CA ARG A 30 30.44 18.64 8.40
C ARG A 30 30.09 17.24 7.88
N HIS A 31 28.81 16.91 7.89
CA HIS A 31 28.29 15.73 7.25
C HIS A 31 28.61 15.92 5.78
N VAL A 32 29.64 15.21 5.31
CA VAL A 32 29.83 14.94 3.90
C VAL A 32 28.48 14.41 3.44
N ARG A 33 27.72 15.27 2.76
CA ARG A 33 26.35 15.03 2.32
C ARG A 33 26.45 13.92 1.30
N ARG A 34 26.48 12.66 1.77
CA ARG A 34 26.44 11.48 0.91
C ARG A 34 25.25 11.72 -0.02
N PRO A 35 25.45 11.75 -1.35
CA PRO A 35 24.35 11.95 -2.27
C PRO A 35 23.28 10.93 -1.93
N ALA A 36 22.05 11.39 -1.73
CA ALA A 36 20.93 10.53 -1.38
C ALA A 36 20.94 9.32 -2.34
N PRO A 37 20.78 8.08 -1.85
CA PRO A 37 20.75 6.91 -2.70
C PRO A 37 19.74 7.13 -3.83
N GLN A 38 20.21 7.13 -5.08
CA GLN A 38 19.35 7.40 -6.22
C GLN A 38 18.24 6.33 -6.25
N PRO A 39 16.95 6.73 -6.15
CA PRO A 39 15.84 5.78 -6.00
C PRO A 39 15.77 4.77 -7.15
N ALA A 40 16.16 5.17 -8.37
CA ALA A 40 16.24 4.30 -9.53
C ALA A 40 17.21 3.11 -9.34
N ARG A 41 18.38 3.34 -8.72
CA ARG A 41 19.35 2.26 -8.47
C ARG A 41 18.81 1.23 -7.48
N ARG A 42 18.02 1.69 -6.51
CA ARG A 42 17.41 0.80 -5.52
C ARG A 42 16.33 -0.07 -6.14
N ILE A 43 15.49 0.49 -7.02
CA ILE A 43 14.48 -0.28 -7.75
C ILE A 43 15.18 -1.39 -8.57
N HIS A 44 16.17 -1.04 -9.39
CA HIS A 44 16.93 -2.01 -10.20
C HIS A 44 17.58 -3.13 -9.37
N HIS A 45 18.08 -2.81 -8.18
CA HIS A 45 18.62 -3.81 -7.26
C HIS A 45 17.52 -4.73 -6.70
N LEU A 46 16.36 -4.18 -6.33
CA LEU A 46 15.22 -4.94 -5.81
C LEU A 46 14.56 -5.81 -6.88
N GLU A 47 14.58 -5.41 -8.15
CA GLU A 47 14.14 -6.25 -9.27
C GLU A 47 14.90 -7.57 -9.32
N ARG A 48 16.21 -7.53 -9.03
CA ARG A 48 17.07 -8.72 -9.02
C ARG A 48 17.04 -9.48 -7.70
N ARG A 49 16.69 -8.81 -6.61
CA ARG A 49 16.75 -9.33 -5.23
C ARG A 49 15.54 -8.83 -4.42
N PRO A 50 14.33 -9.30 -4.76
CA PRO A 50 13.10 -8.83 -4.13
C PRO A 50 13.05 -9.19 -2.64
N GLU A 51 13.73 -10.26 -2.21
CA GLU A 51 13.85 -10.68 -0.80
C GLU A 51 14.47 -9.61 0.11
N ARG A 52 15.14 -8.62 -0.47
CA ARG A 52 15.73 -7.48 0.25
C ARG A 52 14.79 -6.27 0.34
N ALA A 53 13.57 -6.36 -0.18
CA ALA A 53 12.60 -5.28 -0.10
C ALA A 53 12.11 -5.08 1.33
N HIS A 54 12.09 -3.82 1.77
CA HIS A 54 11.53 -3.45 3.07
C HIS A 54 10.12 -2.86 2.90
N ARG A 55 9.37 -2.76 4.00
CA ARG A 55 8.01 -2.17 4.02
C ARG A 55 7.97 -0.79 3.36
N ALA A 56 8.99 0.04 3.57
CA ALA A 56 9.09 1.37 2.96
C ALA A 56 9.25 1.32 1.42
N ASP A 57 9.92 0.30 0.89
CA ASP A 57 10.07 0.10 -0.56
C ASP A 57 8.73 -0.32 -1.18
N LEU A 58 8.03 -1.26 -0.55
CA LEU A 58 6.69 -1.68 -0.96
C LEU A 58 5.70 -0.53 -0.89
N GLN A 59 5.69 0.24 0.21
CA GLN A 59 4.80 1.40 0.35
C GLN A 59 5.07 2.45 -0.74
N ARG A 60 6.34 2.72 -1.07
CA ARG A 60 6.69 3.65 -2.14
C ARG A 60 6.25 3.14 -3.51
N LEU A 61 6.43 1.85 -3.76
CA LEU A 61 6.01 1.22 -5.02
C LEU A 61 4.48 1.24 -5.17
N LEU A 62 3.73 0.90 -4.12
CA LEU A 62 2.26 0.96 -4.11
C LEU A 62 1.76 2.40 -4.29
N ALA A 63 2.35 3.37 -3.59
CA ALA A 63 1.97 4.78 -3.71
C ALA A 63 2.14 5.34 -5.14
N ALA A 64 3.02 4.73 -5.95
CA ALA A 64 3.20 5.11 -7.35
C ALA A 64 2.16 4.47 -8.31
N GLN A 65 1.44 3.43 -7.88
CA GLN A 65 0.60 2.62 -8.75
C GLN A 65 -0.88 2.61 -8.37
N VAL A 66 -1.22 2.82 -7.09
CA VAL A 66 -2.59 2.68 -6.58
C VAL A 66 -2.95 3.80 -5.58
N PRO A 67 -4.25 4.08 -5.39
CA PRO A 67 -4.71 4.99 -4.35
C PRO A 67 -4.24 4.57 -2.95
N SER A 68 -4.05 5.55 -2.06
CA SER A 68 -3.56 5.32 -0.70
C SER A 68 -4.41 4.32 0.11
N SER A 69 -5.72 4.27 -0.11
CA SER A 69 -6.62 3.31 0.54
C SER A 69 -6.30 1.86 0.13
N VAL A 70 -6.03 1.63 -1.15
CA VAL A 70 -5.63 0.31 -1.68
C VAL A 70 -4.24 -0.08 -1.19
N ALA A 71 -3.30 0.87 -1.17
CA ALA A 71 -1.97 0.63 -0.60
C ALA A 71 -2.05 0.24 0.88
N CYS A 72 -2.88 0.93 1.67
CA CYS A 72 -3.12 0.63 3.07
C CYS A 72 -3.69 -0.79 3.25
N PHE A 73 -4.69 -1.16 2.44
CA PHE A 73 -5.26 -2.51 2.42
C PHE A 73 -4.19 -3.59 2.19
N VAL A 74 -3.36 -3.44 1.14
CA VAL A 74 -2.30 -4.42 0.82
C VAL A 74 -1.32 -4.56 1.98
N LEU A 75 -0.89 -3.45 2.58
CA LEU A 75 0.06 -3.47 3.70
C LEU A 75 -0.54 -4.14 4.95
N GLN A 76 -1.77 -3.79 5.31
CA GLN A 76 -2.47 -4.38 6.47
C GLN A 76 -2.75 -5.87 6.26
N ARG A 77 -3.20 -6.25 5.06
CA ARG A 77 -3.50 -7.64 4.71
C ARG A 77 -2.23 -8.48 4.69
N GLY A 78 -1.16 -7.98 4.09
CA GLY A 78 0.14 -8.64 4.08
C GLY A 78 0.73 -8.85 5.49
N GLU A 79 0.57 -7.87 6.37
CA GLU A 79 0.98 -7.98 7.78
C GLU A 79 0.15 -9.02 8.54
N ARG A 80 -1.18 -8.98 8.38
CA ARG A 80 -2.11 -9.92 9.02
C ARG A 80 -1.87 -11.36 8.60
N ASP A 81 -1.66 -11.58 7.30
CA ASP A 81 -1.47 -12.91 6.72
C ASP A 81 0.02 -13.33 6.71
N GLN A 82 0.89 -12.54 7.36
CA GLN A 82 2.34 -12.79 7.52
C GLN A 82 3.08 -13.01 6.19
N LEU A 83 2.68 -12.28 5.14
CA LEU A 83 3.28 -12.38 3.82
C LEU A 83 4.65 -11.67 3.77
N PRO A 84 5.71 -12.31 3.25
CA PRO A 84 7.01 -11.68 3.12
C PRO A 84 6.94 -10.40 2.28
N THR A 85 7.54 -9.31 2.76
CA THR A 85 7.52 -8.04 2.01
C THR A 85 8.17 -8.17 0.63
N GLY A 86 9.20 -9.00 0.49
CA GLY A 86 9.81 -9.28 -0.80
C GLY A 86 8.87 -9.93 -1.81
N LEU A 87 8.01 -10.84 -1.35
CA LEU A 87 7.00 -11.48 -2.18
C LEU A 87 5.98 -10.46 -2.69
N LEU A 88 5.44 -9.63 -1.79
CA LEU A 88 4.49 -8.57 -2.13
C LEU A 88 5.12 -7.53 -3.07
N TRP A 89 6.39 -7.18 -2.85
CA TRP A 89 7.11 -6.25 -3.71
C TRP A 89 7.29 -6.82 -5.12
N ALA A 90 7.74 -8.08 -5.24
CA ALA A 90 7.91 -8.75 -6.53
C ALA A 90 6.58 -8.84 -7.30
N TRP A 91 5.50 -9.18 -6.61
CA TRP A 91 4.15 -9.20 -7.18
C TRP A 91 3.70 -7.83 -7.67
N THR A 92 3.84 -6.80 -6.83
CA THR A 92 3.46 -5.43 -7.18
C THR A 92 4.27 -4.94 -8.39
N TYR A 93 5.56 -5.28 -8.44
CA TYR A 93 6.44 -4.89 -9.53
C TYR A 93 6.05 -5.58 -10.84
N ARG A 94 5.81 -6.90 -10.82
CA ARG A 94 5.54 -7.69 -12.04
C ARG A 94 4.11 -7.53 -12.56
N HIS A 95 3.12 -7.51 -11.67
CA HIS A 95 1.70 -7.56 -12.04
C HIS A 95 0.94 -6.26 -11.74
N GLY A 96 1.54 -5.35 -10.99
CA GLY A 96 0.91 -4.11 -10.56
C GLY A 96 0.18 -4.23 -9.21
N GLY A 97 0.12 -3.12 -8.48
CA GLY A 97 -0.47 -3.06 -7.14
C GLY A 97 -1.97 -3.33 -7.10
N MET A 98 -2.70 -2.98 -8.16
CA MET A 98 -4.15 -3.24 -8.21
C MET A 98 -4.44 -4.75 -8.34
N LEU A 99 -3.64 -5.48 -9.12
CA LEU A 99 -3.82 -6.91 -9.27
C LEU A 99 -3.41 -7.65 -7.98
N LEU A 100 -2.35 -7.21 -7.30
CA LEU A 100 -2.01 -7.73 -5.98
C LEU A 100 -3.14 -7.50 -4.97
N ALA A 101 -3.74 -6.31 -4.94
CA ALA A 101 -4.86 -6.03 -4.05
C ALA A 101 -6.06 -6.96 -4.33
N LEU A 102 -6.38 -7.19 -5.60
CA LEU A 102 -7.43 -8.14 -6.01
C LEU A 102 -7.09 -9.58 -5.61
N ALA A 103 -5.85 -10.03 -5.83
CA ALA A 103 -5.40 -11.37 -5.44
C ALA A 103 -5.56 -11.60 -3.93
N LEU A 104 -5.08 -10.65 -3.11
CA LEU A 104 -5.20 -10.72 -1.66
C LEU A 104 -6.66 -10.69 -1.18
N ALA A 105 -7.52 -9.95 -1.87
CA ALA A 105 -8.95 -9.89 -1.57
C ALA A 105 -9.70 -11.16 -1.99
N ALA A 106 -9.29 -11.77 -3.10
CA ALA A 106 -9.73 -13.10 -3.53
C ALA A 106 -9.24 -14.22 -2.59
N GLY A 107 -8.36 -13.90 -1.64
CA GLY A 107 -7.91 -14.81 -0.60
C GLY A 107 -6.64 -15.58 -0.96
N LEU A 108 -5.93 -15.19 -2.02
CA LEU A 108 -4.67 -15.83 -2.38
C LEU A 108 -3.64 -15.63 -1.25
N GLY A 109 -3.11 -16.75 -0.78
CA GLY A 109 -2.11 -16.81 0.27
C GLY A 109 -0.69 -16.81 -0.28
N ARG A 110 0.27 -17.10 0.59
CA ARG A 110 1.70 -17.13 0.23
C ARG A 110 1.99 -18.09 -0.93
N GLU A 111 1.49 -19.32 -0.84
CA GLU A 111 1.78 -20.38 -1.81
C GLU A 111 1.21 -20.04 -3.18
N ASP A 112 -0.03 -19.56 -3.25
CA ASP A 112 -0.67 -19.11 -4.50
C ASP A 112 0.13 -17.97 -5.15
N LEU A 113 0.56 -17.01 -4.33
CA LEU A 113 1.38 -15.89 -4.80
C LEU A 113 2.73 -16.38 -5.34
N GLU A 114 3.43 -17.27 -4.64
CA GLU A 114 4.71 -17.84 -5.10
C GLU A 114 4.55 -18.67 -6.38
N TRP A 115 3.47 -19.45 -6.49
CA TRP A 115 3.15 -20.24 -7.67
C TRP A 115 2.97 -19.36 -8.91
N HIS A 116 2.15 -18.31 -8.80
CA HIS A 116 1.88 -17.37 -9.89
C HIS A 116 3.08 -16.47 -10.27
N LEU A 117 4.05 -16.24 -9.36
CA LEU A 117 5.31 -15.62 -9.76
C LEU A 117 6.19 -16.57 -10.57
N SER A 118 6.10 -17.87 -10.32
CA SER A 118 6.91 -18.87 -11.01
C SER A 118 6.32 -19.22 -12.37
N ASP A 119 5.00 -19.21 -12.49
CA ASP A 119 4.29 -19.45 -13.73
C ASP A 119 4.28 -18.21 -14.65
N ALA A 120 4.28 -18.45 -15.96
CA ALA A 120 4.07 -17.41 -16.97
C ALA A 120 2.57 -17.17 -17.24
N GLY A 121 1.69 -17.91 -16.56
CA GLY A 121 0.24 -17.79 -16.66
C GLY A 121 -0.26 -16.38 -16.40
N THR A 122 -1.19 -15.93 -17.24
CA THR A 122 -1.93 -14.68 -17.03
C THR A 122 -3.00 -14.90 -15.97
N LEU A 123 -2.95 -14.13 -14.88
CA LEU A 123 -4.07 -14.09 -13.92
C LEU A 123 -5.29 -13.46 -14.56
N ASP A 124 -6.40 -14.21 -14.59
CA ASP A 124 -7.68 -13.66 -15.03
C ASP A 124 -8.22 -12.70 -13.96
N ARG A 125 -8.16 -11.40 -14.29
CA ARG A 125 -8.67 -10.33 -13.44
C ARG A 125 -10.17 -10.49 -13.14
N GLY A 126 -10.95 -11.03 -14.09
CA GLY A 126 -12.39 -11.25 -13.91
C GLY A 126 -12.67 -12.26 -12.81
N SER A 127 -12.01 -13.42 -12.88
CA SER A 127 -12.07 -14.46 -11.85
C SER A 127 -11.63 -13.96 -10.49
N LEU A 128 -10.52 -13.20 -10.39
CA LEU A 128 -10.07 -12.63 -9.11
C LEU A 128 -11.09 -11.63 -8.55
N ALA A 129 -11.69 -10.79 -9.38
CA ALA A 129 -12.70 -9.83 -8.94
C ALA A 129 -13.94 -10.54 -8.39
N LEU A 130 -14.39 -11.61 -9.05
CA LEU A 130 -15.51 -12.44 -8.58
C LEU A 130 -15.22 -13.06 -7.21
N HIS A 131 -14.03 -13.65 -7.03
CA HIS A 131 -13.64 -14.22 -5.74
C HIS A 131 -13.49 -13.17 -4.64
N ALA A 132 -12.95 -11.99 -4.97
CA ALA A 132 -12.87 -10.87 -4.04
C ALA A 132 -14.27 -10.44 -3.56
N GLU A 133 -15.24 -10.35 -4.48
CA GLU A 133 -16.63 -10.04 -4.17
C GLU A 133 -17.27 -11.10 -3.25
N LEU A 134 -17.04 -12.39 -3.54
CA LEU A 134 -17.49 -13.50 -2.68
C LEU A 134 -16.90 -13.43 -1.27
N ASN A 135 -15.69 -12.87 -1.12
CA ASN A 135 -15.03 -12.63 0.16
C ASN A 135 -15.43 -11.30 0.83
N GLY A 136 -16.41 -10.58 0.27
CA GLY A 136 -16.91 -9.32 0.82
C GLY A 136 -16.10 -8.08 0.45
N TYR A 137 -15.19 -8.17 -0.54
CA TYR A 137 -14.41 -7.05 -1.02
C TYR A 137 -14.91 -6.55 -2.38
N LEU A 138 -15.61 -5.42 -2.37
CA LEU A 138 -16.02 -4.74 -3.59
C LEU A 138 -14.90 -3.82 -4.09
N PHE A 139 -14.04 -4.36 -4.94
CA PHE A 139 -13.22 -3.52 -5.79
C PHE A 139 -14.13 -3.02 -6.90
N ARG A 140 -14.68 -1.81 -6.74
CA ARG A 140 -15.29 -1.11 -7.87
C ARG A 140 -14.18 -0.91 -8.89
N THR A 141 -14.05 -1.86 -9.82
CA THR A 141 -13.34 -1.62 -11.06
C THR A 141 -13.98 -0.35 -11.61
N PRO A 142 -13.19 0.71 -11.93
CA PRO A 142 -13.76 1.81 -12.67
C PRO A 142 -14.43 1.16 -13.86
N SER A 143 -15.75 1.29 -13.93
CA SER A 143 -16.48 0.58 -14.97
C SER A 143 -15.94 1.09 -16.30
N MET A 144 -16.14 0.33 -17.38
CA MET A 144 -15.88 0.86 -18.73
C MET A 144 -16.61 2.20 -18.95
N SER A 145 -17.67 2.46 -18.16
CA SER A 145 -18.37 3.74 -18.10
C SER A 145 -17.69 4.89 -17.36
N ASP A 146 -16.78 4.62 -16.43
CA ASP A 146 -15.94 5.64 -15.81
C ASP A 146 -14.70 5.97 -16.66
N LEU A 147 -14.26 5.04 -17.51
CA LEU A 147 -13.12 5.23 -18.41
C LEU A 147 -13.42 6.16 -19.60
N TRP A 148 -14.66 6.20 -20.12
CA TRP A 148 -15.02 7.17 -21.19
C TRP A 148 -15.23 8.60 -20.68
N ARG A 149 -15.32 8.82 -19.36
CA ARG A 149 -15.37 10.18 -18.77
C ARG A 149 -14.00 10.85 -18.63
N LEU A 150 -12.91 10.12 -18.90
CA LEU A 150 -11.53 10.64 -18.83
C LEU A 150 -10.95 11.00 -20.21
N VAL A 151 -11.80 11.12 -21.24
CA VAL A 151 -11.43 11.77 -22.51
C VAL A 151 -12.03 13.18 -22.50
N PRO A 152 -11.22 14.26 -22.56
CA PRO A 152 -11.75 15.58 -22.85
C PRO A 152 -12.27 15.56 -24.30
N LEU A 153 -13.59 15.49 -24.46
CA LEU A 153 -14.29 15.53 -25.75
C LEU A 153 -14.30 16.93 -26.38
N GLU A 154 -13.49 17.86 -25.86
CA GLU A 154 -13.43 19.26 -26.30
C GLU A 154 -12.34 19.51 -27.37
N ALA A 155 -11.43 18.58 -27.62
CA ALA A 155 -10.34 18.80 -28.59
C ALA A 155 -10.72 18.56 -30.07
N THR A 156 -12.01 18.59 -30.43
CA THR A 156 -12.44 18.44 -31.84
C THR A 156 -13.50 19.48 -32.26
N VAL A 157 -13.49 20.68 -31.67
CA VAL A 157 -14.34 21.80 -32.11
C VAL A 157 -13.51 23.04 -32.44
N ASP A 158 -12.33 22.87 -33.07
CA ASP A 158 -11.63 23.94 -33.79
C ASP A 158 -11.47 23.54 -35.26
N ARG A 159 -12.61 23.32 -35.91
CA ARG A 159 -12.70 23.22 -37.36
C ARG A 159 -13.88 24.05 -37.87
N GLN A 160 -13.87 25.34 -37.54
CA GLN A 160 -14.41 26.39 -38.41
C GLN A 160 -13.59 27.66 -38.17
N LEU A 161 -12.62 27.90 -39.05
CA LEU A 161 -12.46 29.13 -39.82
C LEU A 161 -11.56 28.82 -41.03
#